data_AF-A0A1F8BBM3-F1
#
_entry.id   AF-A0A1F8BBM3-F1
#
_cell.length_a   1.000
_cell.length_b   1.000
_cell.length_c   1.000
_cell.angle_alpha   90.00
_cell.angle_beta   90.00
_cell.angle_gamma   90.00
#
_symmetry.space_group_name_H-M   'P 1'
#
loop_
_entity.id
_entity.type
_entity.pdbx_description
1 polymer ?
#
loop_
_entity_poly.entity_id
_entity_poly.type
_entity_poly.pdbx_seq_one_letter_code
_entity_poly.pdbx_strand_id
1 'polypeptide(L)'
;MTDYTNTDKYQLKEAKFFKCDLHCHTCLDARWKGKKISKDYTKEDFAKEFVAFCRRQKLDAIALTDHNFVNDPKDSVLESLCTEAKKLEQEGYELTIFPGFELTTYEGKTGIQLHCILPADTSTSTASEILASACKLEASNRFDGDDPKARYQPR
;
A
#
# COMPACT_ATOMS: atom_id res chain seq x y z
N MET A 1 -1.52 -11.26 39.73
CA MET A 1 -1.24 -11.30 38.29
C MET A 1 -2.31 -10.46 37.63
N THR A 2 -1.98 -9.26 37.17
CA THR A 2 -2.96 -8.31 36.66
C THR A 2 -3.42 -8.78 35.28
N ASP A 3 -4.73 -8.93 35.11
CA ASP A 3 -5.35 -9.38 33.87
C ASP A 3 -5.34 -8.23 32.85
N TYR A 4 -4.54 -8.39 31.79
CA TYR A 4 -4.38 -7.41 30.72
C TYR A 4 -5.41 -7.57 29.58
N THR A 5 -6.39 -8.47 29.72
CA THR A 5 -7.38 -8.75 28.66
C THR A 5 -8.55 -7.77 28.61
N ASN A 6 -8.71 -6.91 29.63
CA ASN A 6 -9.77 -5.91 29.68
C ASN A 6 -9.26 -4.54 29.21
N THR A 7 -9.26 -4.34 27.89
CA THR A 7 -8.83 -3.09 27.23
C THR A 7 -9.77 -1.91 27.46
N ASP A 8 -11.01 -2.15 27.91
CA ASP A 8 -12.01 -1.09 28.14
C ASP A 8 -11.66 -0.22 29.35
N LYS A 9 -10.77 -0.68 30.24
CA LYS A 9 -10.39 0.04 31.46
C LYS A 9 -9.33 1.13 31.26
N TYR A 10 -8.73 1.22 30.06
CA TYR A 10 -7.68 2.20 29.74
C TYR A 10 -7.98 3.03 28.49
N GLN A 11 -9.26 3.09 28.10
CA GLN A 11 -9.67 4.01 27.05
C GLN A 11 -9.55 5.44 27.60
N LEU A 12 -8.38 6.05 27.39
CA LEU A 12 -8.16 7.48 27.62
C LEU A 12 -9.26 8.19 26.82
N LYS A 13 -10.13 8.94 27.51
CA LYS A 13 -11.31 9.62 26.93
C LYS A 13 -11.01 10.51 25.71
N GLU A 14 -9.74 10.76 25.42
CA GLU A 14 -9.24 11.64 24.36
C GLU A 14 -8.30 10.93 23.36
N ALA A 15 -8.04 9.61 23.49
CA ALA A 15 -7.18 8.87 22.57
C ALA A 15 -7.99 7.83 21.78
N LYS A 16 -7.94 7.93 20.44
CA LYS A 16 -8.46 6.91 19.53
C LYS A 16 -7.28 6.06 19.05
N PHE A 17 -7.39 4.75 19.22
CA PHE A 17 -6.43 3.78 18.69
C PHE A 17 -6.89 3.31 17.32
N PHE A 18 -5.94 3.21 16.39
CA PHE A 18 -6.16 2.72 15.05
C PHE A 18 -5.29 1.49 14.82
N LYS A 19 -5.88 0.43 14.26
CA LYS A 19 -5.17 -0.75 13.80
C LYS A 19 -4.84 -0.57 12.33
N CYS A 20 -3.55 -0.50 12.00
CA CYS A 20 -3.10 -0.22 10.65
C CYS A 20 -2.19 -1.30 10.10
N ASP A 21 -2.23 -1.49 8.78
CA ASP A 21 -1.19 -2.21 8.03
C ASP A 21 -0.51 -1.26 7.04
N LEU A 22 0.64 -0.72 7.45
CA LEU A 22 1.34 0.34 6.72
C LEU A 22 2.43 -0.18 5.78
N HIS A 23 2.48 -1.50 5.56
CA HIS A 23 3.41 -2.14 4.62
C HIS A 23 2.68 -3.26 3.88
N CYS A 24 1.86 -2.87 2.90
CA CYS A 24 1.01 -3.80 2.18
C CYS A 24 1.34 -3.83 0.68
N HIS A 25 1.63 -5.02 0.18
CA HIS A 25 1.71 -5.29 -1.26
C HIS A 25 0.33 -5.69 -1.82
N THR A 26 0.14 -5.42 -3.10
CA THR A 26 -1.05 -5.76 -3.88
C THR A 26 -0.76 -6.89 -4.85
N CYS A 27 -1.78 -7.30 -5.60
CA CYS A 27 -1.64 -8.30 -6.65
C CYS A 27 -0.75 -7.87 -7.84
N LEU A 28 -0.37 -6.59 -7.90
CA LEU A 28 0.54 -6.06 -8.92
C LEU A 28 2.01 -6.28 -8.56
N ASP A 29 2.30 -6.61 -7.30
CA ASP A 29 3.66 -6.94 -6.90
C ASP A 29 4.16 -8.22 -7.59
N ALA A 30 5.39 -8.19 -8.09
CA ALA A 30 5.99 -9.34 -8.74
C ALA A 30 6.01 -10.58 -7.83
N ARG A 31 6.24 -10.36 -6.52
CA ARG A 31 6.38 -11.40 -5.49
C ARG A 31 5.03 -11.83 -4.88
N TRP A 32 3.92 -11.21 -5.28
CA TRP A 32 2.58 -11.57 -4.82
C TRP A 32 2.29 -13.06 -5.04
N LYS A 33 1.80 -13.73 -4.00
CA LYS A 33 1.49 -15.17 -4.01
C LYS A 33 0.01 -15.50 -4.21
N GLY A 34 -0.87 -14.51 -4.12
CA GLY A 34 -2.30 -14.68 -4.36
C GLY A 34 -2.68 -14.61 -5.84
N LYS A 35 -3.99 -14.53 -6.11
CA LYS A 35 -4.51 -14.31 -7.47
C LYS A 35 -3.95 -12.99 -8.03
N LYS A 36 -3.48 -13.04 -9.27
CA LYS A 36 -3.07 -11.87 -10.06
C LYS A 36 -4.18 -11.47 -11.02
N ILE A 37 -4.19 -10.20 -11.43
CA ILE A 37 -5.14 -9.68 -12.41
C ILE A 37 -5.04 -10.50 -13.71
N SER A 38 -6.20 -10.89 -14.24
CA SER A 38 -6.32 -11.68 -15.47
C SER A 38 -7.66 -11.37 -16.14
N LYS A 39 -7.95 -12.03 -17.27
CA LYS A 39 -9.23 -11.86 -17.97
C LYS A 39 -10.44 -12.17 -17.08
N ASP A 40 -10.31 -13.15 -16.18
CA ASP A 40 -11.39 -13.64 -15.33
C ASP A 40 -11.28 -13.15 -13.87
N TYR A 41 -10.30 -12.28 -13.58
CA TYR A 41 -10.08 -11.71 -12.26
C TYR A 41 -9.62 -10.26 -12.39
N THR A 42 -10.55 -9.34 -12.15
CA THR A 42 -10.38 -7.91 -12.40
C THR A 42 -9.81 -7.18 -11.19
N LYS A 43 -9.47 -5.89 -11.36
CA LYS A 43 -9.05 -5.03 -10.24
C LYS A 43 -10.18 -4.84 -9.24
N GLU A 44 -11.42 -4.83 -9.72
CA GLU A 44 -12.64 -4.73 -8.93
C GLU A 44 -12.85 -5.99 -8.10
N ASP A 45 -12.58 -7.17 -8.65
CA ASP A 45 -12.66 -8.44 -7.91
C ASP A 45 -11.60 -8.48 -6.81
N PHE A 46 -10.36 -8.08 -7.14
CA PHE A 46 -9.31 -7.92 -6.14
C PHE A 46 -9.69 -6.93 -5.04
N ALA A 47 -10.21 -5.75 -5.41
CA ALA A 47 -10.59 -4.72 -4.45
C ALA A 47 -11.66 -5.22 -3.47
N LYS A 48 -12.70 -5.89 -3.97
CA LYS A 48 -13.75 -6.53 -3.14
C LYS A 48 -13.15 -7.53 -2.17
N GLU A 49 -12.34 -8.47 -2.65
CA GLU A 49 -11.73 -9.51 -1.79
C GLU A 49 -10.80 -8.88 -0.74
N PHE A 50 -10.00 -7.89 -1.14
CA PHE A 50 -8.98 -7.25 -0.32
C PHE A 50 -9.57 -6.32 0.76
N VAL A 51 -10.56 -5.49 0.40
CA VAL A 51 -11.26 -4.62 1.36
C VAL A 51 -12.08 -5.45 2.35
N ALA A 52 -12.73 -6.52 1.88
CA ALA A 52 -13.40 -7.47 2.77
C ALA A 52 -12.41 -8.16 3.74
N PHE A 53 -11.19 -8.47 3.29
CA PHE A 53 -10.13 -8.95 4.16
C PHE A 53 -9.75 -7.91 5.22
N CYS A 54 -9.51 -6.65 4.83
CA CYS A 54 -9.18 -5.57 5.76
C CYS A 54 -10.25 -5.41 6.86
N ARG A 55 -11.53 -5.44 6.48
CA ARG A 55 -12.67 -5.42 7.42
C ARG A 55 -12.64 -6.60 8.40
N ARG A 56 -12.43 -7.83 7.90
CA ARG A 56 -12.30 -9.02 8.77
C ARG A 56 -11.14 -8.90 9.75
N GLN A 57 -10.05 -8.27 9.33
CA GLN A 57 -8.90 -7.99 10.19
C GLN A 57 -9.10 -6.78 11.12
N LYS A 58 -10.21 -6.04 10.99
CA LYS A 58 -10.51 -4.81 11.74
C LYS A 58 -9.42 -3.74 11.55
N LEU A 59 -8.92 -3.58 10.32
CA LEU A 59 -7.97 -2.53 9.98
C LEU A 59 -8.71 -1.21 9.74
N ASP A 60 -8.29 -0.15 10.43
CA ASP A 60 -8.80 1.20 10.23
C ASP A 60 -8.07 1.91 9.07
N ALA A 61 -6.82 1.52 8.80
CA ALA A 61 -6.06 2.05 7.68
C ALA A 61 -5.05 1.06 7.08
N ILE A 62 -4.75 1.24 5.80
CA ILE A 62 -3.68 0.53 5.11
C ILE A 62 -2.82 1.49 4.27
N ALA A 63 -1.57 1.12 4.00
CA ALA A 63 -0.74 1.79 2.99
C ALA A 63 -0.34 0.82 1.88
N LEU A 64 -0.60 1.18 0.63
CA LEU A 64 -0.19 0.39 -0.54
C LEU A 64 1.26 0.72 -0.87
N THR A 65 2.15 -0.26 -0.73
CA THR A 65 3.60 -0.07 -0.83
C THR A 65 4.22 -1.16 -1.70
N ASP A 66 3.67 -1.39 -2.89
CA ASP A 66 4.26 -2.31 -3.87
C ASP A 66 5.73 -1.96 -4.17
N HIS A 67 6.54 -2.99 -4.46
CA HIS A 67 7.94 -2.78 -4.83
C HIS A 67 8.01 -1.89 -6.07
N ASN A 68 8.62 -0.71 -5.89
CA ASN A 68 8.87 0.31 -6.90
C ASN A 68 7.62 0.83 -7.65
N PHE A 69 6.42 0.72 -7.07
CA PHE A 69 5.17 1.24 -7.63
C PHE A 69 4.77 0.66 -8.99
N VAL A 70 3.61 1.05 -9.53
CA VAL A 70 3.12 0.61 -10.86
C VAL A 70 3.89 1.26 -12.03
N ASN A 71 3.97 0.57 -13.17
CA ASN A 71 4.57 1.08 -14.42
C ASN A 71 3.77 2.25 -14.98
N ASP A 72 2.50 2.01 -15.28
CA ASP A 72 1.53 3.04 -15.62
C ASP A 72 0.64 3.29 -14.38
N PRO A 73 0.50 4.53 -13.90
CA PRO A 73 -0.44 4.88 -12.82
C PRO A 73 -1.86 4.34 -13.03
N LYS A 74 -2.30 4.17 -14.29
CA LYS A 74 -3.60 3.59 -14.65
C LYS A 74 -3.70 2.11 -14.33
N ASP A 75 -2.58 1.40 -14.22
CA ASP A 75 -2.55 -0.02 -13.87
C ASP A 75 -2.74 -0.26 -12.38
N SER A 76 -2.59 0.77 -11.55
CA SER A 76 -2.86 0.70 -10.11
C SER A 76 -4.24 0.16 -9.78
N VAL A 77 -4.33 -0.51 -8.63
CA VAL A 77 -5.57 -0.95 -7.98
C VAL A 77 -6.11 0.07 -6.98
N LEU A 78 -5.41 1.19 -6.74
CA LEU A 78 -5.78 2.18 -5.72
C LEU A 78 -7.20 2.70 -5.91
N GLU A 79 -7.59 3.06 -7.14
CA GLU A 79 -8.93 3.59 -7.41
C GLU A 79 -10.03 2.56 -7.13
N SER A 80 -9.86 1.32 -7.58
CA SER A 80 -10.80 0.22 -7.30
C SER A 80 -10.90 -0.05 -5.79
N LEU A 81 -9.77 -0.02 -5.07
CA LEU A 81 -9.73 -0.18 -3.61
C LEU A 81 -10.43 0.96 -2.87
N CYS A 82 -10.14 2.23 -3.22
CA CYS A 82 -10.81 3.39 -2.63
C CYS A 82 -12.31 3.40 -2.92
N THR A 83 -12.71 2.96 -4.12
CA THR A 83 -14.13 2.82 -4.50
C THR A 83 -14.83 1.80 -3.61
N GLU A 84 -14.18 0.66 -3.35
CA GLU A 84 -14.74 -0.38 -2.49
C GLU A 84 -14.75 0.03 -1.00
N ALA A 85 -13.69 0.71 -0.53
CA ALA A 85 -13.64 1.26 0.83
C ALA A 85 -14.77 2.28 1.10
N LYS A 86 -15.09 3.14 0.12
CA LYS A 86 -16.24 4.06 0.21
C LYS A 86 -17.59 3.33 0.33
N LYS A 87 -17.73 2.13 -0.23
CA LYS A 87 -18.95 1.33 -0.02
C LYS A 87 -19.03 0.82 1.42
N LEU A 88 -17.91 0.37 2.01
CA LEU A 88 -17.87 -0.01 3.42
C LEU A 88 -18.19 1.16 4.36
N GLU A 89 -17.78 2.38 4.00
CA GLU A 89 -18.09 3.58 4.77
C GLU A 89 -19.60 3.80 4.90
N GLN A 90 -20.35 3.55 3.82
CA GLN A 90 -21.82 3.58 3.82
C GLN A 90 -22.45 2.52 4.75
N GLU A 91 -21.70 1.47 5.08
CA GLU A 91 -22.08 0.44 6.05
C GLU A 91 -21.57 0.73 7.48
N GLY A 92 -20.98 1.91 7.70
CA GLY A 92 -20.46 2.33 9.00
C GLY A 92 -19.05 1.81 9.33
N TYR A 93 -18.30 1.36 8.32
CA TYR A 93 -16.91 0.93 8.48
C TYR A 93 -15.97 1.81 7.64
N GLU A 94 -15.14 2.60 8.31
CA GLU A 94 -14.15 3.47 7.65
C GLU A 94 -12.83 2.71 7.46
N LEU A 95 -12.32 2.67 6.23
CA LEU A 95 -10.99 2.15 5.89
C LEU A 95 -10.23 3.23 5.12
N THR A 96 -9.24 3.86 5.75
CA THR A 96 -8.36 4.81 5.06
C THR A 96 -7.30 4.06 4.25
N ILE A 97 -7.09 4.46 3.00
CA ILE A 97 -6.08 3.86 2.13
C ILE A 97 -5.06 4.93 1.75
N PHE A 98 -3.83 4.74 2.19
CA PHE A 98 -2.71 5.61 1.85
C PHE A 98 -2.00 5.07 0.60
N PRO A 99 -1.81 5.88 -0.44
CA PRO A 99 -0.92 5.53 -1.54
C PRO A 99 0.54 5.61 -1.07
N GLY A 100 1.39 4.80 -1.68
CA GLY A 100 2.80 4.73 -1.34
C GLY A 100 3.57 3.83 -2.28
N PHE A 101 4.81 3.55 -1.92
CA PHE A 101 5.67 2.62 -2.63
C PHE A 101 6.81 2.16 -1.72
N GLU A 102 7.31 0.96 -1.98
CA GLU A 102 8.54 0.46 -1.39
C GLU A 102 9.70 0.65 -2.36
N LEU A 103 10.65 1.52 -2.02
CA LEU A 103 11.84 1.80 -2.82
C LEU A 103 13.01 0.93 -2.37
N THR A 104 13.69 0.27 -3.31
CA THR A 104 14.96 -0.42 -3.03
C THR A 104 16.16 0.43 -3.46
N THR A 105 17.10 0.67 -2.55
CA THR A 105 18.32 1.46 -2.77
C THR A 105 19.57 0.58 -2.99
N TYR A 106 20.64 1.17 -3.53
CA TYR A 106 21.95 0.50 -3.67
C TYR A 106 22.78 0.44 -2.38
N GLU A 107 22.38 1.18 -1.34
CA GLU A 107 23.13 1.25 -0.09
C GLU A 107 23.07 -0.06 0.70
N GLY A 108 24.21 -0.49 1.26
CA GLY A 108 24.33 -1.73 2.02
C GLY A 108 24.50 -3.01 1.18
N LYS A 109 24.88 -4.12 1.84
CA LYS A 109 25.28 -5.38 1.17
C LYS A 109 24.16 -6.05 0.35
N THR A 110 22.90 -5.75 0.68
CA THR A 110 21.70 -6.33 0.06
C THR A 110 20.70 -5.27 -0.42
N GLY A 111 21.06 -3.98 -0.36
CA GLY A 111 20.13 -2.86 -0.53
C GLY A 111 19.33 -2.53 0.73
N ILE A 112 18.97 -1.25 0.92
CA ILE A 112 18.01 -0.78 1.93
C ILE A 112 16.66 -0.56 1.26
N GLN A 113 15.59 -1.08 1.87
CA GLN A 113 14.21 -0.83 1.48
C GLN A 113 13.65 0.37 2.27
N LEU A 114 12.97 1.27 1.58
CA LEU A 114 12.34 2.47 2.15
C LEU A 114 10.85 2.44 1.84
N HIS A 115 10.02 2.53 2.88
CA HIS A 115 8.57 2.67 2.73
C HIS A 115 8.21 4.15 2.66
N CYS A 116 7.71 4.58 1.51
CA CYS A 116 7.17 5.91 1.34
C CYS A 116 5.65 5.83 1.39
N ILE A 117 5.05 6.46 2.39
CA ILE A 117 3.60 6.57 2.55
C ILE A 117 3.23 8.02 2.31
N LEU A 118 2.28 8.25 1.41
CA LEU A 118 1.84 9.57 1.00
C LEU A 118 0.46 9.87 1.61
N PRO A 119 0.06 11.17 1.68
CA PRO A 119 -1.30 11.54 2.09
C PRO A 119 -2.38 10.79 1.32
N ALA A 120 -3.48 10.43 1.99
CA ALA A 120 -4.54 9.56 1.45
C ALA A 120 -5.24 10.14 0.20
N ASP A 121 -5.18 11.45 0.00
CA ASP A 121 -5.72 12.17 -1.16
C ASP A 121 -4.73 12.27 -2.33
N THR A 122 -3.53 11.70 -2.20
CA THR A 122 -2.52 11.72 -3.27
C THR A 122 -2.95 10.81 -4.43
N SER A 123 -2.93 11.33 -5.65
CA SER A 123 -3.25 10.54 -6.84
C SER A 123 -2.13 9.57 -7.22
N THR A 124 -2.44 8.51 -7.97
CA THR A 124 -1.42 7.58 -8.50
C THR A 124 -0.44 8.28 -9.45
N SER A 125 -0.91 9.27 -10.21
CA SER A 125 -0.06 10.12 -11.06
C SER A 125 0.93 10.92 -10.22
N THR A 126 0.47 11.57 -9.16
CA THR A 126 1.33 12.33 -8.24
C THR A 126 2.34 11.43 -7.54
N ALA A 127 1.93 10.25 -7.07
CA ALA A 127 2.84 9.27 -6.49
C ALA A 127 3.93 8.83 -7.48
N SER A 128 3.54 8.60 -8.74
CA SER A 128 4.47 8.27 -9.84
C SER A 128 5.45 9.40 -10.15
N GLU A 129 4.98 10.65 -10.16
CA GLU A 129 5.81 11.84 -10.36
C GLU A 129 6.80 12.05 -9.22
N ILE A 130 6.40 11.82 -7.96
CA ILE A 130 7.30 11.86 -6.80
C ILE A 130 8.40 10.82 -6.97
N LEU A 131 8.05 9.58 -7.34
CA LEU A 131 9.03 8.51 -7.55
C LEU A 131 9.99 8.84 -8.72
N ALA A 132 9.50 9.39 -9.82
CA ALA A 132 10.33 9.79 -10.95
C ALA A 132 11.25 10.98 -10.60
N SER A 133 10.71 12.04 -9.99
CA SER A 133 11.44 13.30 -9.76
C SER A 133 12.35 13.26 -8.53
N ALA A 134 11.86 12.73 -7.40
CA ALA A 134 12.61 12.70 -6.15
C ALA A 134 13.59 11.51 -6.10
N CYS A 135 13.19 10.37 -6.65
CA CYS A 135 14.01 9.15 -6.62
C CYS A 135 14.73 8.88 -7.95
N LYS A 136 14.52 9.69 -9.00
CA LYS A 136 15.18 9.51 -10.31
C LYS A 136 14.98 8.10 -10.91
N LEU A 137 13.85 7.46 -10.58
CA LEU A 137 13.46 6.16 -11.11
C LEU A 137 12.33 6.33 -12.13
N GLU A 138 12.74 6.35 -13.40
CA GLU A 138 11.82 6.35 -14.53
C GLU A 138 10.92 5.11 -14.50
N ALA A 139 9.68 5.27 -14.96
CA ALA A 139 8.68 4.20 -14.94
C ALA A 139 9.18 2.88 -15.54
N SER A 140 9.90 2.94 -16.66
CA SER A 140 10.47 1.78 -17.36
C SER A 140 11.46 0.97 -16.53
N ASN A 141 12.07 1.58 -15.51
CA ASN A 141 13.14 0.99 -14.73
C ASN A 141 12.67 0.58 -13.34
N ARG A 142 11.37 0.59 -13.03
CA ARG A 142 10.89 0.35 -11.66
C ARG A 142 10.91 -1.13 -11.27
N PHE A 143 10.65 -2.06 -12.19
CA PHE A 143 10.32 -3.44 -11.81
C PHE A 143 11.49 -4.39 -11.74
N ASP A 144 12.65 -3.94 -12.17
CA ASP A 144 13.82 -4.79 -12.28
C ASP A 144 14.62 -4.66 -10.99
N GLY A 145 14.03 -5.02 -9.85
CA GLY A 145 14.62 -4.83 -8.52
C GLY A 145 15.99 -5.52 -8.33
N ASP A 146 16.39 -6.39 -9.26
CA ASP A 146 17.72 -7.01 -9.38
C ASP A 146 18.63 -6.37 -10.45
N ASP A 147 18.09 -5.51 -11.35
CA ASP A 147 18.85 -4.66 -12.26
C ASP A 147 19.48 -3.48 -11.48
N PRO A 148 20.81 -3.32 -11.51
CA PRO A 148 21.49 -2.16 -10.93
C PRO A 148 20.98 -0.78 -11.43
N LYS A 149 20.35 -0.72 -12.62
CA LYS A 149 19.80 0.52 -13.22
C LYS A 149 18.43 0.92 -12.68
N ALA A 150 17.71 -0.02 -12.08
CA ALA A 150 16.38 0.15 -11.50
C ALA A 150 16.39 0.57 -10.02
N ARG A 151 17.56 0.51 -9.39
CA ARG A 151 17.77 0.84 -7.97
C ARG A 151 18.15 2.30 -7.82
N TYR A 152 17.70 2.94 -6.75
CA TYR A 152 18.16 4.29 -6.42
C TYR A 152 19.67 4.32 -6.18
N GLN A 153 20.38 5.16 -6.93
CA GLN A 153 21.81 5.42 -6.76
C GLN A 153 22.03 6.84 -6.22
N PRO A 154 22.51 6.99 -4.97
CA PRO A 154 22.97 8.29 -4.48
C PRO A 154 24.22 8.74 -5.28
N ARG A 155 24.41 10.06 -5.37
CA ARG A 155 25.58 10.67 -6.03
C ARG A 155 26.81 10.61 -5.16
#